data_AF-A0A428SRR8-F1
#
_entry.id   AF-A0A428SRR8-F1
#
_cell.length_a   1.000
_cell.length_b   1.000
_cell.length_c   1.000
_cell.angle_alpha   90.00
_cell.angle_beta   90.00
_cell.angle_gamma   90.00
#
_symmetry.space_group_name_H-M   'P 1'
#
loop_
_entity.id
_entity.type
_entity.pdbx_description
1 polymer ?
#
loop_
_entity_poly.entity_id
_entity_poly.type
_entity_poly.pdbx_seq_one_letter_code
_entity_poly.pdbx_strand_id
1 'polypeptide(L)'
;MEKATERHFFYHGKEGYEDERDGCHWCQIRSFPTHSTIPITVVNEEDSEFLPDDFRFINNMVLGEGVEPAGDSFRSGCSCANDGDCQYTSCLCLADLAEDESSDEEDDDPFGDRVDGMDVDVPKVHRKAYAYHTHGSKAGLLRSKFYDSKVPIYECHQGCSCSINCPNRVVERGRTIPLQIFRTEDRGWGVRSTVHIKKGQFVDRYLGEIITSTEADRRRSKSAISQRKDVYLFALDKFTDPNSYDPRLKGPPLEVDGEFMSGPTRFINHSCDPNMRIFARVGDHADKHIHDLALFAIKDIPKGTELTFDYVDGVSNDGEEPEGDVGHMTRCLCGSKKCRKFLW
;
A
#
# COMPACT_ATOMS: atom_id res chain seq x y z
N MET A 1 -2.74 -17.48 23.19
CA MET A 1 -3.65 -16.31 23.13
C MET A 1 -3.97 -15.69 24.49
N GLU A 2 -4.22 -16.48 25.55
CA GLU A 2 -4.73 -15.98 26.84
C GLU A 2 -3.90 -14.84 27.47
N LYS A 3 -2.56 -14.96 27.53
CA LYS A 3 -1.65 -13.90 28.04
C LYS A 3 -1.68 -12.59 27.24
N ALA A 4 -1.74 -12.64 25.90
CA ALA A 4 -1.79 -11.41 25.10
C ALA A 4 -3.14 -10.71 25.16
N THR A 5 -4.21 -11.47 25.38
CA THR A 5 -5.53 -10.91 25.63
C THR A 5 -5.73 -10.47 27.09
N GLU A 6 -4.84 -10.85 28.01
CA GLU A 6 -4.93 -10.53 29.44
C GLU A 6 -5.01 -9.02 29.67
N ARG A 7 -4.10 -8.23 29.06
CA ARG A 7 -4.14 -6.77 29.13
C ARG A 7 -5.47 -6.20 28.61
N HIS A 8 -6.01 -6.78 27.54
CA HIS A 8 -7.31 -6.38 27.03
C HIS A 8 -8.43 -6.70 28.03
N PHE A 9 -8.54 -7.95 28.49
CA PHE A 9 -9.60 -8.38 29.39
C PHE A 9 -9.58 -7.67 30.74
N PHE A 10 -8.41 -7.37 31.30
CA PHE A 10 -8.30 -6.79 32.64
C PHE A 10 -8.43 -5.26 32.68
N TYR A 11 -8.04 -4.54 31.63
CA TYR A 11 -7.97 -3.08 31.65
C TYR A 11 -8.94 -2.39 30.68
N HIS A 12 -9.51 -3.10 29.71
CA HIS A 12 -10.44 -2.49 28.75
C HIS A 12 -11.68 -1.90 29.43
N GLY A 13 -11.94 -0.61 29.16
CA GLY A 13 -13.13 0.10 29.64
C GLY A 13 -13.07 0.58 31.10
N LYS A 14 -11.91 0.48 31.77
CA LYS A 14 -11.70 1.01 33.12
C LYS A 14 -11.06 2.40 33.07
N GLU A 15 -11.58 3.33 33.88
CA GLU A 15 -10.96 4.65 34.08
C GLU A 15 -9.63 4.51 34.82
N GLY A 16 -8.63 5.31 34.45
CA GLY A 16 -7.30 5.33 35.09
C GLY A 16 -6.28 4.32 34.55
N TYR A 17 -6.59 3.58 33.49
CA TYR A 17 -5.69 2.60 32.83
C TYR A 17 -5.47 2.92 31.34
N GLU A 18 -5.31 4.21 31.04
CA GLU A 18 -5.18 4.71 29.67
C GLU A 18 -3.88 4.22 29.02
N ASP A 19 -2.77 4.22 29.76
CA ASP A 19 -1.47 3.74 29.28
C ASP A 19 -1.49 2.23 28.93
N GLU A 20 -2.15 1.41 29.75
CA GLU A 20 -2.30 -0.02 29.49
C GLU A 20 -3.22 -0.30 28.30
N ARG A 21 -4.27 0.53 28.12
CA ARG A 21 -5.16 0.45 26.96
C ARG A 21 -4.42 0.85 25.69
N ASP A 22 -3.64 1.92 25.73
CA ASP A 22 -2.90 2.44 24.58
C ASP A 22 -1.75 1.52 24.19
N GLY A 23 -1.21 0.74 25.14
CA GLY A 23 -0.26 -0.35 24.89
C GLY A 23 -0.88 -1.67 24.42
N CYS A 24 -2.21 -1.81 24.40
CA CYS A 24 -2.88 -3.06 24.05
C CYS A 24 -3.24 -3.13 22.56
N HIS A 25 -2.68 -4.11 21.82
CA HIS A 25 -2.96 -4.29 20.39
C HIS A 25 -4.45 -4.49 20.06
N TRP A 26 -5.21 -5.17 20.92
CA TRP A 26 -6.66 -5.36 20.70
C TRP A 26 -7.44 -4.06 20.83
N CYS A 27 -7.07 -3.20 21.79
CA CYS A 27 -7.67 -1.88 21.92
C CYS A 27 -7.34 -1.00 20.70
N GLN A 28 -6.09 -1.03 20.23
CA GLN A 28 -5.65 -0.31 19.03
C GLN A 28 -6.39 -0.80 17.77
N ILE A 29 -6.49 -2.11 17.56
CA ILE A 29 -7.22 -2.67 16.41
C ILE A 29 -8.70 -2.31 16.45
N ARG A 30 -9.31 -2.29 17.65
CA ARG A 30 -10.72 -1.93 17.84
C ARG A 30 -11.00 -0.45 17.72
N SER A 31 -10.00 0.41 17.88
CA SER A 31 -10.16 1.87 17.71
C SER A 31 -10.26 2.28 16.24
N PHE A 32 -9.92 1.38 15.30
CA PHE A 32 -10.06 1.66 13.88
C PHE A 32 -11.54 1.91 13.51
N PRO A 33 -11.84 3.00 12.80
CA PRO A 33 -13.23 3.39 12.49
C PRO A 33 -14.05 2.29 11.80
N THR A 34 -13.39 1.44 11.00
CA THR A 34 -14.04 0.37 10.24
C THR A 34 -14.07 -0.97 10.98
N HIS A 35 -13.55 -1.07 12.21
CA HIS A 35 -13.38 -2.37 12.88
C HIS A 35 -14.68 -3.18 13.02
N SER A 36 -15.82 -2.51 13.26
CA SER A 36 -17.12 -3.18 13.44
C SER A 36 -17.65 -3.87 12.18
N THR A 37 -17.27 -3.39 10.99
CA THR A 37 -17.76 -3.90 9.69
C THR A 37 -16.67 -4.62 8.90
N ILE A 38 -15.43 -4.16 9.03
CA ILE A 38 -14.26 -4.61 8.29
C ILE A 38 -13.12 -4.85 9.30
N PRO A 39 -13.24 -5.87 10.17
CA PRO A 39 -12.29 -6.06 11.27
C PRO A 39 -10.88 -6.44 10.78
N ILE A 40 -9.91 -6.14 11.64
CA ILE A 40 -8.62 -6.83 11.66
C ILE A 40 -8.67 -7.81 12.83
N THR A 41 -8.25 -9.05 12.61
CA THR A 41 -8.19 -10.08 13.65
C THR A 41 -6.78 -10.66 13.73
N VAL A 42 -6.42 -11.20 14.90
CA VAL A 42 -5.14 -11.87 15.12
C VAL A 42 -5.41 -13.27 15.64
N VAL A 43 -4.85 -14.28 14.99
CA VAL A 43 -4.99 -15.69 15.38
C VAL A 43 -3.63 -16.39 15.41
N ASN A 44 -3.42 -17.26 16.39
CA ASN A 44 -2.24 -18.13 16.44
C ASN A 44 -2.69 -19.51 16.89
N GLU A 45 -2.55 -20.48 15.98
CA GLU A 45 -2.86 -21.89 16.19
C GLU A 45 -1.60 -22.77 16.10
N GLU A 46 -0.43 -22.17 15.81
CA GLU A 46 0.82 -22.88 15.51
C GLU A 46 1.75 -22.96 16.73
N ASP A 47 1.89 -21.86 17.47
CA ASP A 47 2.83 -21.76 18.59
C ASP A 47 2.32 -20.82 19.70
N SER A 48 3.19 -20.52 20.68
CA SER A 48 2.88 -19.62 21.79
C SER A 48 3.31 -18.17 21.58
N GLU A 49 3.73 -17.79 20.36
CA GLU A 49 4.21 -16.45 20.06
C GLU A 49 3.08 -15.42 19.98
N PHE A 50 3.45 -14.17 20.23
CA PHE A 50 2.55 -13.01 20.20
C PHE A 50 3.08 -11.92 19.27
N LEU A 51 2.26 -10.91 19.01
CA LEU A 51 2.76 -9.71 18.35
C LEU A 51 3.78 -9.01 19.27
N PRO A 52 4.84 -8.38 18.73
CA PRO A 52 5.83 -7.68 19.54
C PRO A 52 5.18 -6.62 20.45
N ASP A 53 5.51 -6.62 21.75
CA ASP A 53 4.90 -5.74 22.76
C ASP A 53 5.14 -4.25 22.51
N ASP A 54 6.20 -3.91 21.78
CA ASP A 54 6.60 -2.57 21.37
C ASP A 54 5.95 -2.12 20.04
N PHE A 55 5.29 -3.02 19.31
CA PHE A 55 4.59 -2.69 18.08
C PHE A 55 3.28 -1.93 18.35
N ARG A 56 2.91 -1.00 17.48
CA ARG A 56 1.68 -0.19 17.56
C ARG A 56 0.93 -0.17 16.23
N PHE A 57 -0.38 -0.40 16.27
CA PHE A 57 -1.22 -0.22 15.09
C PHE A 57 -1.55 1.25 14.86
N ILE A 58 -1.39 1.72 13.62
CA ILE A 58 -1.73 3.08 13.18
C ILE A 58 -2.67 3.03 11.97
N ASN A 59 -3.48 4.08 11.80
CA ASN A 59 -4.44 4.19 10.70
C ASN A 59 -3.99 5.17 9.58
N ASN A 60 -2.97 5.98 9.86
CA ASN A 60 -2.40 6.97 8.94
C ASN A 60 -0.87 6.98 9.07
N MET A 61 -0.19 7.53 8.07
CA MET A 61 1.26 7.79 8.12
C MET A 61 1.59 8.73 9.27
N VAL A 62 2.74 8.51 9.90
CA VAL A 62 3.33 9.41 10.89
C VAL A 62 4.51 10.11 10.23
N LEU A 63 4.59 11.44 10.29
CA LEU A 63 5.73 12.18 9.76
C LEU A 63 6.82 12.27 10.83
N GLY A 64 8.02 11.78 10.51
CA GLY A 64 9.19 11.87 11.37
C GLY A 64 9.84 13.25 11.35
N GLU A 65 10.84 13.44 12.20
CA GLU A 65 11.57 14.69 12.30
C GLU A 65 12.24 15.07 10.95
N GLY A 66 12.03 16.32 10.52
CA GLY A 66 12.57 16.85 9.26
C GLY A 66 11.78 16.45 8.01
N VAL A 67 10.64 15.76 8.16
CA VAL A 67 9.72 15.45 7.06
C VAL A 67 8.48 16.32 7.18
N GLU A 68 8.21 17.11 6.14
CA GLU A 68 7.07 18.02 6.10
C GLU A 68 6.23 17.79 4.83
N PRO A 69 4.90 17.90 4.91
CA PRO A 69 4.06 17.95 3.73
C PRO A 69 4.26 19.28 3.00
N ALA A 70 3.75 19.36 1.77
CA ALA A 70 3.66 20.62 1.06
C ALA A 70 2.81 21.63 1.84
N GLY A 71 3.28 22.87 1.88
CA GLY A 71 2.52 23.97 2.44
C GLY A 71 1.25 24.25 1.62
N ASP A 72 0.22 24.77 2.29
CA ASP A 72 -1.12 24.94 1.70
C ASP A 72 -1.14 25.78 0.41
N SER A 73 -0.19 26.69 0.23
CA SER A 73 -0.07 27.52 -0.98
C SER A 73 0.24 26.73 -2.26
N PHE A 74 0.79 25.53 -2.14
CA PHE A 74 1.12 24.66 -3.27
C PHE A 74 0.04 23.60 -3.55
N ARG A 75 -0.96 23.48 -2.66
CA ARG A 75 -2.02 22.48 -2.79
C ARG A 75 -2.95 22.85 -3.94
N SER A 76 -3.22 21.88 -4.79
CA SER A 76 -4.16 22.05 -5.90
C SER A 76 -5.04 20.81 -6.04
N GLY A 77 -6.35 21.01 -6.12
CA GLY A 77 -7.32 19.94 -6.37
C GLY A 77 -8.17 20.26 -7.59
N CYS A 78 -8.87 19.25 -8.12
CA CYS A 78 -9.72 19.45 -9.28
C CYS A 78 -10.98 20.26 -8.93
N SER A 79 -11.46 21.02 -9.91
CA SER A 79 -12.73 21.78 -9.88
C SER A 79 -13.87 21.07 -10.64
N CYS A 80 -13.78 19.75 -10.81
CA CYS A 80 -14.81 18.94 -11.47
C CYS A 80 -16.19 19.17 -10.83
N ALA A 81 -17.20 19.35 -11.67
CA ALA A 81 -18.56 19.63 -11.21
C ALA A 81 -19.24 18.39 -10.61
N ASN A 82 -18.96 17.21 -11.17
CA ASN A 82 -19.48 15.94 -10.69
C ASN A 82 -18.34 14.97 -10.41
N ASP A 83 -18.57 14.06 -9.46
CA ASP A 83 -17.65 12.97 -9.13
C ASP A 83 -17.27 12.14 -10.36
N GLY A 84 -18.21 11.90 -11.26
CA GLY A 84 -17.99 11.16 -12.51
C GLY A 84 -17.05 11.85 -13.49
N ASP A 85 -16.82 13.16 -13.37
CA ASP A 85 -15.94 13.90 -14.28
C ASP A 85 -14.45 13.63 -13.95
N CYS A 86 -14.16 13.17 -12.73
CA CYS A 86 -12.81 12.88 -12.26
C CYS A 86 -12.15 11.65 -12.92
N GLN A 87 -12.87 10.93 -13.80
CA GLN A 87 -12.33 9.78 -14.54
C GLN A 87 -11.62 10.17 -15.85
N TYR A 88 -11.84 11.40 -16.33
CA TYR A 88 -11.40 11.85 -17.66
C TYR A 88 -10.15 12.72 -17.61
N THR A 89 -9.40 12.77 -18.72
CA THR A 89 -8.20 13.61 -18.90
C THR A 89 -8.41 15.10 -18.60
N SER A 90 -9.65 15.59 -18.65
CA SER A 90 -10.02 16.94 -18.22
C SER A 90 -9.88 17.21 -16.72
N CYS A 91 -9.77 16.17 -15.89
CA CYS A 91 -9.59 16.31 -14.45
C CYS A 91 -8.15 16.73 -14.13
N LEU A 92 -7.98 17.84 -13.40
CA LEU A 92 -6.65 18.35 -13.02
C LEU A 92 -5.80 17.32 -12.26
N CYS A 93 -6.41 16.46 -11.46
CA CYS A 93 -5.69 15.42 -10.72
C CYS A 93 -4.97 14.42 -11.66
N LEU A 94 -5.37 14.32 -12.92
CA LEU A 94 -4.80 13.41 -13.92
C LEU A 94 -3.84 14.12 -14.88
N ALA A 95 -3.53 15.41 -14.67
CA ALA A 95 -2.76 16.24 -15.59
C ALA A 95 -1.32 15.74 -15.85
N ASP A 96 -0.76 14.98 -14.90
CA ASP A 96 0.61 14.44 -14.97
C ASP A 96 0.70 13.06 -15.64
N LEU A 97 -0.45 12.45 -16.02
CA LEU A 97 -0.44 11.20 -16.77
C LEU A 97 0.01 11.47 -18.22
N ALA A 98 0.95 10.67 -18.71
CA ALA A 98 1.41 10.78 -20.09
C ALA A 98 0.29 10.40 -21.08
N GLU A 99 0.34 10.97 -22.30
CA GLU A 99 -0.71 10.79 -23.31
C GLU A 99 -0.88 9.32 -23.74
N ASP A 100 0.20 8.55 -23.81
CA ASP A 100 0.21 7.12 -24.11
C ASP A 100 -0.34 6.26 -22.95
N GLU A 101 -0.08 6.68 -21.71
CA GLU A 101 -0.62 6.08 -20.49
C GLU A 101 -2.12 6.31 -20.31
N SER A 102 -2.69 7.31 -21.00
CA SER A 102 -4.15 7.53 -21.09
C SER A 102 -4.88 6.51 -21.98
N SER A 103 -4.12 5.65 -22.68
CA SER A 103 -4.48 4.40 -23.37
C SER A 103 -5.78 3.67 -22.96
N ASP A 104 -6.79 3.47 -23.81
CA ASP A 104 -7.99 2.62 -23.55
C ASP A 104 -8.02 1.32 -24.38
N GLU A 105 -6.93 0.94 -25.04
CA GLU A 105 -6.93 -0.14 -26.04
C GLU A 105 -7.11 -1.57 -25.48
N GLU A 106 -7.23 -1.74 -24.15
CA GLU A 106 -7.27 -3.07 -23.51
C GLU A 106 -8.46 -3.31 -22.56
N ASP A 107 -9.58 -2.59 -22.70
CA ASP A 107 -10.83 -3.01 -22.06
C ASP A 107 -11.50 -4.16 -22.86
N ASP A 108 -10.80 -5.31 -22.95
CA ASP A 108 -11.38 -6.59 -23.36
C ASP A 108 -12.37 -7.07 -22.27
N ASP A 109 -13.61 -6.57 -22.33
CA ASP A 109 -14.77 -7.24 -21.76
C ASP A 109 -15.49 -8.01 -22.90
N PRO A 110 -15.32 -9.34 -23.01
CA PRO A 110 -16.02 -10.14 -24.00
C PRO A 110 -17.55 -10.16 -23.83
N PHE A 111 -18.06 -9.64 -22.70
CA PHE A 111 -19.48 -9.60 -22.34
C PHE A 111 -20.04 -8.17 -22.16
N GLY A 112 -19.21 -7.14 -22.30
CA GLY A 112 -19.67 -5.76 -22.37
C GLY A 112 -20.25 -5.51 -23.76
N ASP A 113 -21.48 -5.01 -23.82
CA ASP A 113 -22.17 -4.68 -25.09
C ASP A 113 -21.20 -3.97 -26.05
N ARG A 114 -20.79 -4.68 -27.10
CA ARG A 114 -20.22 -4.06 -28.29
C ARG A 114 -21.31 -3.17 -28.85
N VAL A 115 -21.23 -1.87 -28.57
CA VAL A 115 -21.88 -0.87 -29.42
C VAL A 115 -21.11 -0.92 -30.73
N ASP A 116 -21.61 -1.75 -31.62
CA ASP A 116 -21.08 -1.97 -32.96
C ASP A 116 -20.99 -0.62 -33.69
N GLY A 117 -19.79 -0.24 -34.09
CA GLY A 117 -19.53 0.69 -35.20
C GLY A 117 -20.18 2.07 -35.17
N MET A 118 -19.68 2.97 -34.31
CA MET A 118 -19.57 4.38 -34.68
C MET A 118 -18.22 4.93 -34.20
N ASP A 119 -17.33 5.21 -35.15
CA ASP A 119 -16.23 6.16 -34.98
C ASP A 119 -16.84 7.54 -34.70
N VAL A 120 -17.23 7.78 -33.45
CA VAL A 120 -17.52 9.12 -32.98
C VAL A 120 -16.16 9.71 -32.63
N ASP A 121 -15.77 10.78 -33.33
CA ASP A 121 -14.64 11.65 -32.95
C ASP A 121 -14.86 12.16 -31.51
N VAL A 122 -14.51 11.37 -30.50
CA VAL A 122 -14.52 11.81 -29.11
C VAL A 122 -13.36 12.80 -28.98
N PRO A 123 -13.61 14.07 -28.63
CA PRO A 123 -12.53 15.03 -28.45
C PRO A 123 -11.52 14.49 -27.44
N LYS A 124 -10.21 14.60 -27.73
CA LYS A 124 -9.11 14.10 -26.86
C LYS A 124 -9.23 14.47 -25.37
N VAL A 125 -9.98 15.52 -25.05
CA VAL A 125 -10.25 16.06 -23.71
C VAL A 125 -11.21 15.20 -22.87
N HIS A 126 -11.94 14.27 -23.49
CA HIS A 126 -12.94 13.42 -22.81
C HIS A 126 -12.58 11.92 -22.81
N ARG A 127 -11.29 11.59 -22.87
CA ARG A 127 -10.82 10.21 -22.73
C ARG A 127 -10.74 9.80 -21.26
N LYS A 128 -11.11 8.56 -20.93
CA LYS A 128 -10.92 8.03 -19.58
C LYS A 128 -9.43 7.77 -19.33
N ALA A 129 -8.90 8.30 -18.24
CA ALA A 129 -7.47 8.20 -17.94
C ALA A 129 -7.14 7.65 -16.55
N TYR A 130 -8.07 7.78 -15.60
CA TYR A 130 -7.85 7.34 -14.23
C TYR A 130 -7.61 5.81 -14.11
N ALA A 131 -7.13 5.40 -12.93
CA ALA A 131 -6.57 4.07 -12.73
C ALA A 131 -7.58 2.93 -12.58
N TYR A 132 -8.88 3.23 -12.45
CA TYR A 132 -9.91 2.25 -12.07
C TYR A 132 -10.89 1.95 -13.19
N HIS A 133 -11.53 0.78 -13.19
CA HIS A 133 -12.67 0.51 -14.05
C HIS A 133 -13.91 1.26 -13.55
N THR A 134 -14.71 1.78 -14.48
CA THR A 134 -15.89 2.61 -14.15
C THR A 134 -17.13 1.81 -13.79
N HIS A 135 -17.39 0.72 -14.52
CA HIS A 135 -18.67 0.02 -14.50
C HIS A 135 -18.48 -1.49 -14.50
N GLY A 136 -19.59 -2.21 -14.37
CA GLY A 136 -19.63 -3.66 -14.43
C GLY A 136 -19.06 -4.35 -13.21
N SER A 137 -18.75 -5.63 -13.36
CA SER A 137 -18.29 -6.51 -12.28
C SER A 137 -16.89 -6.14 -11.74
N LYS A 138 -16.16 -5.28 -12.46
CA LYS A 138 -14.83 -4.76 -12.13
C LYS A 138 -14.83 -3.32 -11.64
N ALA A 139 -15.99 -2.66 -11.50
CA ALA A 139 -16.04 -1.26 -11.06
C ALA A 139 -15.23 -1.02 -9.77
N GLY A 140 -14.35 -0.01 -9.79
CA GLY A 140 -13.45 0.31 -8.68
C GLY A 140 -12.19 -0.57 -8.55
N LEU A 141 -12.03 -1.58 -9.40
CA LEU A 141 -10.78 -2.35 -9.50
C LEU A 141 -9.77 -1.61 -10.39
N LEU A 142 -8.48 -1.74 -10.07
CA LEU A 142 -7.36 -1.23 -10.85
C LEU A 142 -7.36 -1.85 -12.25
N ARG A 143 -7.18 -1.01 -13.28
CA ARG A 143 -7.17 -1.42 -14.70
C ARG A 143 -5.95 -2.29 -15.03
N SER A 144 -6.10 -3.19 -16.00
CA SER A 144 -5.08 -4.16 -16.42
C SER A 144 -3.74 -3.54 -16.77
N LYS A 145 -3.76 -2.41 -17.49
CA LYS A 145 -2.55 -1.68 -17.90
C LYS A 145 -1.63 -1.27 -16.75
N PHE A 146 -2.14 -1.20 -15.52
CA PHE A 146 -1.33 -0.86 -14.35
C PHE A 146 -0.61 -2.08 -13.76
N TYR A 147 -1.10 -3.32 -13.93
CA TYR A 147 -0.58 -4.48 -13.19
C TYR A 147 0.93 -4.69 -13.37
N ASP A 148 1.43 -4.55 -14.58
CA ASP A 148 2.84 -4.71 -14.93
C ASP A 148 3.55 -3.36 -15.19
N SER A 149 2.83 -2.26 -15.07
CA SER A 149 3.35 -0.91 -15.28
C SER A 149 3.97 -0.35 -14.00
N LYS A 150 4.88 0.61 -14.15
CA LYS A 150 5.42 1.41 -13.03
C LYS A 150 4.68 2.73 -12.85
N VAL A 151 3.64 3.01 -13.64
CA VAL A 151 2.91 4.29 -13.63
C VAL A 151 2.27 4.53 -12.26
N PRO A 152 2.43 5.73 -11.67
CA PRO A 152 1.81 6.04 -10.39
C PRO A 152 0.29 6.23 -10.54
N ILE A 153 -0.43 6.01 -9.46
CA ILE A 153 -1.87 6.22 -9.39
C ILE A 153 -2.12 7.65 -8.90
N TYR A 154 -2.71 8.50 -9.74
CA TYR A 154 -3.14 9.83 -9.32
C TYR A 154 -4.63 9.82 -8.92
N GLU A 155 -4.89 10.10 -7.65
CA GLU A 155 -6.24 10.18 -7.10
C GLU A 155 -6.64 11.62 -6.79
N CYS A 156 -7.94 11.84 -6.66
CA CYS A 156 -8.45 13.02 -5.98
C CYS A 156 -8.12 12.97 -4.47
N HIS A 157 -8.22 14.11 -3.83
CA HIS A 157 -7.85 14.32 -2.42
C HIS A 157 -8.68 15.46 -1.81
N GLN A 158 -8.46 15.76 -0.53
CA GLN A 158 -9.27 16.74 0.22
C GLN A 158 -9.37 18.14 -0.41
N GLY A 159 -8.41 18.55 -1.26
CA GLY A 159 -8.45 19.84 -1.97
C GLY A 159 -9.36 19.87 -3.20
N CYS A 160 -9.91 18.73 -3.61
CA CYS A 160 -10.78 18.61 -4.79
C CYS A 160 -12.25 18.94 -4.46
N SER A 161 -12.98 19.47 -5.44
CA SER A 161 -14.43 19.76 -5.30
C SER A 161 -15.33 18.52 -5.32
N CYS A 162 -14.81 17.36 -5.72
CA CYS A 162 -15.55 16.09 -5.73
C CYS A 162 -15.70 15.50 -4.33
N SER A 163 -16.75 14.69 -4.13
CA SER A 163 -17.06 14.08 -2.84
C SER A 163 -16.17 12.87 -2.52
N ILE A 164 -16.28 12.32 -1.31
CA ILE A 164 -15.60 11.07 -0.92
C ILE A 164 -16.03 9.86 -1.77
N ASN A 165 -17.19 9.93 -2.42
CA ASN A 165 -17.69 8.89 -3.33
C ASN A 165 -17.09 9.01 -4.74
N CYS A 166 -16.21 9.98 -4.99
CA CYS A 166 -15.51 10.12 -6.25
C CYS A 166 -14.87 8.77 -6.68
N PRO A 167 -15.10 8.31 -7.92
CA PRO A 167 -14.54 7.05 -8.39
C PRO A 167 -13.00 7.03 -8.37
N ASN A 168 -12.36 8.20 -8.34
CA ASN A 168 -10.91 8.38 -8.24
C ASN A 168 -10.41 8.66 -6.81
N ARG A 169 -11.01 8.02 -5.78
CA ARG A 169 -10.63 8.10 -4.35
C ARG A 169 -10.64 6.72 -3.68
N VAL A 170 -10.29 5.66 -4.41
CA VAL A 170 -10.29 4.27 -3.93
C VAL A 170 -9.32 4.07 -2.77
N VAL A 171 -8.08 4.53 -2.90
CA VAL A 171 -7.04 4.39 -1.86
C VAL A 171 -7.33 5.32 -0.69
N GLU A 172 -7.77 6.56 -0.96
CA GLU A 172 -8.15 7.53 0.09
C GLU A 172 -9.24 7.01 1.04
N ARG A 173 -10.20 6.25 0.51
CA ARG A 173 -11.28 5.64 1.31
C ARG A 173 -10.80 4.55 2.27
N GLY A 174 -9.56 4.08 2.13
CA GLY A 174 -8.96 3.07 2.98
C GLY A 174 -9.49 1.66 2.74
N ARG A 175 -9.04 0.73 3.57
CA ARG A 175 -9.32 -0.70 3.46
C ARG A 175 -10.81 -1.02 3.49
N THR A 176 -11.26 -1.77 2.48
CA THR A 176 -12.65 -2.23 2.34
C THR A 176 -12.85 -3.73 2.62
N ILE A 177 -11.77 -4.45 2.92
CA ILE A 177 -11.79 -5.91 3.14
C ILE A 177 -11.31 -6.30 4.54
N PRO A 178 -11.94 -7.29 5.20
CA PRO A 178 -11.46 -7.80 6.48
C PRO A 178 -10.11 -8.51 6.31
N LEU A 179 -9.21 -8.30 7.27
CA LEU A 179 -7.89 -8.93 7.30
C LEU A 179 -7.71 -9.73 8.59
N GLN A 180 -6.94 -10.80 8.48
CA GLN A 180 -6.56 -11.65 9.59
C GLN A 180 -5.05 -11.84 9.57
N ILE A 181 -4.39 -11.32 10.61
CA ILE A 181 -3.01 -11.63 10.92
C ILE A 181 -3.01 -13.03 11.54
N PHE A 182 -2.22 -13.93 10.97
CA PHE A 182 -2.14 -15.32 11.41
C PHE A 182 -0.70 -15.77 11.55
N ARG A 183 -0.45 -16.76 12.41
CA ARG A 183 0.86 -17.38 12.53
C ARG A 183 1.02 -18.42 11.41
N THR A 184 2.10 -18.30 10.64
CA THR A 184 2.50 -19.28 9.62
C THR A 184 3.39 -20.36 10.23
N GLU A 185 3.53 -21.49 9.55
CA GLU A 185 4.36 -22.61 10.00
C GLU A 185 5.87 -22.27 10.03
N ASP A 186 6.36 -21.42 9.12
CA ASP A 186 7.79 -21.29 8.83
C ASP A 186 8.33 -19.85 8.65
N ARG A 187 7.45 -18.85 8.52
CA ARG A 187 7.83 -17.46 8.19
C ARG A 187 7.42 -16.44 9.25
N GLY A 188 6.92 -16.93 10.39
CA GLY A 188 6.42 -16.07 11.47
C GLY A 188 5.00 -15.61 11.20
N TRP A 189 4.73 -14.32 11.39
CA TRP A 189 3.39 -13.75 11.15
C TRP A 189 3.13 -13.56 9.65
N GLY A 190 1.90 -13.81 9.21
CA GLY A 190 1.40 -13.62 7.86
C GLY A 190 0.05 -12.91 7.88
N VAL A 191 -0.46 -12.54 6.71
CA VAL A 191 -1.80 -11.93 6.57
C VAL A 191 -2.61 -12.71 5.55
N ARG A 192 -3.90 -12.94 5.85
CA ARG A 192 -4.89 -13.46 4.91
C ARG A 192 -6.18 -12.67 5.01
N SER A 193 -7.05 -12.77 4.01
CA SER A 193 -8.42 -12.24 4.10
C SER A 193 -9.43 -13.35 4.35
N THR A 194 -10.50 -13.03 5.09
CA THR A 194 -11.63 -13.94 5.32
C THR A 194 -12.63 -13.93 4.17
N VAL A 195 -12.44 -13.07 3.16
CA VAL A 195 -13.24 -12.97 1.95
C VAL A 195 -12.36 -13.14 0.70
N HIS A 196 -13.01 -13.39 -0.44
CA HIS A 196 -12.31 -13.42 -1.73
C HIS A 196 -11.90 -12.01 -2.15
N ILE A 197 -10.68 -11.85 -2.68
CA ILE A 197 -10.16 -10.59 -3.23
C ILE A 197 -10.03 -10.75 -4.74
N LYS A 198 -10.63 -9.84 -5.51
CA LYS A 198 -10.52 -9.88 -6.97
C LYS A 198 -9.18 -9.32 -7.45
N LYS A 199 -8.69 -9.79 -8.59
CA LYS A 199 -7.57 -9.14 -9.30
C LYS A 199 -7.90 -7.65 -9.54
N GLY A 200 -6.95 -6.77 -9.23
CA GLY A 200 -7.09 -5.32 -9.27
C GLY A 200 -7.75 -4.69 -8.04
N GLN A 201 -8.15 -5.48 -7.02
CA GLN A 201 -8.76 -4.92 -5.82
C GLN A 201 -7.72 -4.29 -4.89
N PHE A 202 -8.01 -3.10 -4.40
CA PHE A 202 -7.25 -2.45 -3.34
C PHE A 202 -7.38 -3.22 -2.02
N VAL A 203 -6.25 -3.52 -1.38
CA VAL A 203 -6.18 -4.27 -0.11
C VAL A 203 -6.07 -3.30 1.06
N ASP A 204 -4.94 -2.60 1.17
CA ASP A 204 -4.67 -1.58 2.19
C ASP A 204 -3.37 -0.82 1.81
N ARG A 205 -2.98 0.19 2.59
CA ARG A 205 -1.68 0.86 2.44
C ARG A 205 -0.61 0.20 3.30
N TYR A 206 0.64 0.28 2.87
CA TYR A 206 1.78 0.10 3.77
C TYR A 206 1.98 1.41 4.56
N LEU A 207 1.86 1.33 5.88
CA LEU A 207 1.95 2.49 6.77
C LEU A 207 3.22 2.43 7.62
N GLY A 208 3.65 3.56 8.15
CA GLY A 208 4.75 3.64 9.08
C GLY A 208 5.07 5.08 9.44
N GLU A 209 6.26 5.26 10.01
CA GLU A 209 6.88 6.56 10.18
C GLU A 209 7.65 6.92 8.90
N ILE A 210 7.33 8.05 8.28
CA ILE A 210 8.08 8.58 7.14
C ILE A 210 9.32 9.29 7.69
N ILE A 211 10.50 8.80 7.33
CA ILE A 211 11.79 9.28 7.82
C ILE A 211 12.69 9.72 6.66
N THR A 212 13.65 10.57 6.98
CA THR A 212 14.69 10.98 6.04
C THR A 212 15.65 9.82 5.76
N SER A 213 16.28 9.80 4.58
CA SER A 213 17.33 8.83 4.25
C SER A 213 18.47 8.81 5.29
N THR A 214 18.87 9.97 5.81
CA THR A 214 19.87 10.05 6.91
C THR A 214 19.42 9.31 8.18
N GLU A 215 18.14 9.43 8.55
CA GLU A 215 17.58 8.73 9.70
C GLU A 215 17.43 7.23 9.43
N ALA A 216 17.06 6.85 8.20
CA ALA A 216 17.02 5.46 7.77
C ALA A 216 18.41 4.80 7.87
N ASP A 217 19.45 5.45 7.34
CA ASP A 217 20.85 4.99 7.44
C ASP A 217 21.31 4.86 8.90
N ARG A 218 20.94 5.83 9.75
CA ARG A 218 21.22 5.78 11.19
C ARG A 218 20.53 4.59 11.85
N ARG A 219 19.29 4.27 11.47
CA ARG A 219 18.53 3.12 11.99
C ARG A 219 19.10 1.79 11.49
N ARG A 220 19.45 1.68 10.20
CA ARG A 220 20.12 0.49 9.62
C ARG A 220 21.45 0.22 10.33
N SER A 221 22.27 1.26 10.52
CA SER A 221 23.59 1.14 11.18
C SER A 221 23.49 0.70 12.64
N LYS A 222 22.49 1.18 13.39
CA LYS A 222 22.25 0.72 14.78
C LYS A 222 21.64 -0.68 14.85
N SER A 223 20.91 -1.08 13.82
CA SER A 223 20.27 -2.40 13.74
C SER A 223 21.19 -3.50 13.23
N ALA A 224 22.50 -3.29 13.08
CA ALA A 224 23.43 -4.35 12.66
C ALA A 224 23.42 -5.62 13.56
N ILE A 225 22.78 -5.56 14.74
CA ILE A 225 22.55 -6.70 15.66
C ILE A 225 21.21 -7.42 15.39
N SER A 226 20.26 -6.79 14.69
CA SER A 226 18.98 -7.36 14.25
C SER A 226 18.95 -7.35 12.72
N GLN A 227 19.21 -8.51 12.10
CA GLN A 227 19.19 -8.76 10.65
C GLN A 227 17.80 -8.56 9.98
N ARG A 228 16.91 -7.72 10.56
CA ARG A 228 15.50 -7.56 10.16
C ARG A 228 15.12 -6.12 9.79
N LYS A 229 16.01 -5.14 9.88
CA LYS A 229 15.62 -3.74 9.65
C LYS A 229 15.26 -3.43 8.19
N ASP A 230 16.01 -3.98 7.25
CA ASP A 230 15.75 -3.81 5.81
C ASP A 230 14.41 -4.42 5.36
N VAL A 231 13.77 -5.26 6.18
CA VAL A 231 12.44 -5.82 5.89
C VAL A 231 11.31 -4.80 6.04
N TYR A 232 11.49 -3.79 6.90
CA TYR A 232 10.40 -2.87 7.27
C TYR A 232 10.52 -1.47 6.65
N LEU A 233 11.59 -1.21 5.91
CA LEU A 233 11.89 0.06 5.26
C LEU A 233 11.51 0.00 3.78
N PHE A 234 10.66 0.93 3.35
CA PHE A 234 10.27 1.09 1.94
C PHE A 234 10.58 2.50 1.47
N ALA A 235 11.38 2.63 0.41
CA ALA A 235 11.71 3.92 -0.18
C ALA A 235 10.50 4.52 -0.92
N LEU A 236 10.35 5.84 -0.81
CA LEU A 236 9.39 6.66 -1.54
C LEU A 236 10.08 7.28 -2.77
N ASP A 237 10.63 6.42 -3.63
CA ASP A 237 11.53 6.78 -4.73
C ASP A 237 10.85 6.96 -6.08
N LYS A 238 9.52 6.77 -6.14
CA LYS A 238 8.75 6.77 -7.39
C LYS A 238 8.97 8.03 -8.23
N PHE A 239 9.16 9.16 -7.56
CA PHE A 239 9.32 10.49 -8.15
C PHE A 239 10.71 11.07 -7.94
N THR A 240 11.66 10.28 -7.44
CA THR A 240 13.05 10.73 -7.29
C THR A 240 13.66 10.95 -8.68
N ASP A 241 14.01 12.20 -8.96
CA ASP A 241 14.65 12.62 -10.20
C ASP A 241 15.67 13.72 -9.89
N PRO A 242 16.98 13.46 -10.10
CA PRO A 242 18.03 14.46 -9.91
C PRO A 242 17.82 15.76 -10.69
N ASN A 243 17.03 15.73 -11.78
CA ASN A 243 16.71 16.88 -12.62
C ASN A 243 15.39 17.56 -12.26
N SER A 244 14.64 17.05 -11.27
CA SER A 244 13.35 17.62 -10.86
C SER A 244 13.50 19.08 -10.45
N TYR A 245 12.53 19.93 -10.77
CA TYR A 245 12.52 21.31 -10.26
C TYR A 245 12.17 21.38 -8.77
N ASP A 246 11.52 20.35 -8.22
CA ASP A 246 11.22 20.23 -6.80
C ASP A 246 12.46 19.72 -6.04
N PRO A 247 13.06 20.51 -5.15
CA PRO A 247 14.24 20.09 -4.39
C PRO A 247 13.99 18.84 -3.53
N ARG A 248 12.74 18.58 -3.13
CA ARG A 248 12.37 17.39 -2.33
C ARG A 248 12.47 16.09 -3.13
N LEU A 249 12.49 16.18 -4.46
CA LEU A 249 12.59 15.04 -5.38
C LEU A 249 13.99 14.83 -5.96
N LYS A 250 14.92 15.78 -5.75
CA LYS A 250 16.30 15.68 -6.27
C LYS A 250 17.21 14.77 -5.46
N GLY A 251 17.00 14.74 -4.15
CA GLY A 251 17.86 14.06 -3.19
C GLY A 251 17.51 12.58 -3.02
N PRO A 252 18.21 11.91 -2.08
CA PRO A 252 17.80 10.60 -1.62
C PRO A 252 16.32 10.61 -1.20
N PRO A 253 15.54 9.58 -1.58
CA PRO A 253 14.13 9.51 -1.23
C PRO A 253 13.93 9.42 0.28
N LEU A 254 12.74 9.80 0.73
CA LEU A 254 12.27 9.45 2.07
C LEU A 254 11.96 7.95 2.14
N GLU A 255 11.88 7.41 3.34
CA GLU A 255 11.55 6.00 3.57
C GLU A 255 10.40 5.86 4.57
N VAL A 256 9.55 4.86 4.40
CA VAL A 256 8.52 4.47 5.37
C VAL A 256 9.07 3.34 6.24
N ASP A 257 9.18 3.60 7.54
CA ASP A 257 9.62 2.63 8.55
C ASP A 257 8.43 2.05 9.31
N GLY A 258 8.12 0.79 9.03
CA GLY A 258 7.02 0.05 9.65
C GLY A 258 7.41 -0.78 10.88
N GLU A 259 8.66 -0.72 11.37
CA GLU A 259 9.16 -1.69 12.37
C GLU A 259 8.33 -1.69 13.66
N PHE A 260 8.12 -0.52 14.26
CA PHE A 260 7.44 -0.36 15.56
C PHE A 260 6.02 0.20 15.44
N MET A 261 5.65 0.76 14.30
CA MET A 261 4.28 1.24 14.07
C MET A 261 3.88 1.07 12.61
N SER A 262 2.72 0.46 12.37
CA SER A 262 2.22 0.23 11.00
C SER A 262 0.74 -0.22 11.00
N GLY A 263 0.20 -0.45 9.81
CA GLY A 263 -1.05 -1.17 9.60
C GLY A 263 -0.85 -2.70 9.60
N PRO A 264 -1.90 -3.47 9.26
CA PRO A 264 -1.80 -4.93 9.16
C PRO A 264 -0.83 -5.39 8.05
N THR A 265 -0.58 -4.55 7.05
CA THR A 265 0.24 -4.88 5.87
C THR A 265 1.72 -5.12 6.17
N ARG A 266 2.23 -4.62 7.30
CA ARG A 266 3.58 -4.94 7.81
C ARG A 266 3.84 -6.44 7.94
N PHE A 267 2.80 -7.21 8.24
CA PHE A 267 2.90 -8.66 8.47
C PHE A 267 2.72 -9.48 7.18
N ILE A 268 2.58 -8.84 6.02
CA ILE A 268 2.49 -9.55 4.74
C ILE A 268 3.88 -10.07 4.38
N ASN A 269 3.98 -11.37 4.12
CA ASN A 269 5.26 -12.00 3.77
C ASN A 269 5.67 -11.75 2.32
N HIS A 270 6.98 -11.89 2.09
CA HIS A 270 7.57 -11.89 0.76
C HIS A 270 7.16 -13.13 -0.06
N SER A 271 6.97 -12.94 -1.36
CA SER A 271 6.96 -14.03 -2.34
C SER A 271 7.61 -13.61 -3.66
N CYS A 272 8.41 -14.50 -4.26
CA CYS A 272 8.94 -14.32 -5.62
C CYS A 272 7.90 -14.61 -6.73
N ASP A 273 6.72 -15.13 -6.37
CA ASP A 273 5.55 -15.21 -7.25
C ASP A 273 4.32 -14.67 -6.50
N PRO A 274 4.29 -13.35 -6.23
CA PRO A 274 3.33 -12.77 -5.33
C PRO A 274 1.90 -12.75 -5.89
N ASN A 275 0.93 -12.48 -5.03
CA ASN A 275 -0.45 -12.22 -5.41
C ASN A 275 -0.86 -10.74 -5.24
N MET A 276 0.02 -9.91 -4.68
CA MET A 276 -0.14 -8.46 -4.58
C MET A 276 1.11 -7.72 -5.05
N ARG A 277 0.95 -6.42 -5.30
CA ARG A 277 2.03 -5.48 -5.65
C ARG A 277 1.77 -4.12 -5.03
N ILE A 278 2.83 -3.38 -4.73
CA ILE A 278 2.77 -2.00 -4.25
C ILE A 278 2.67 -1.05 -5.45
N PHE A 279 1.79 -0.07 -5.33
CA PHE A 279 1.65 1.04 -6.27
C PHE A 279 1.81 2.36 -5.53
N ALA A 280 2.62 3.26 -6.09
CA ALA A 280 2.69 4.62 -5.59
C ALA A 280 1.38 5.35 -5.90
N ARG A 281 0.69 5.83 -4.88
CA ARG A 281 -0.53 6.64 -5.03
C ARG A 281 -0.27 8.07 -4.58
N VAL A 282 -0.60 9.01 -5.44
CA VAL A 282 -0.50 10.45 -5.19
C VAL A 282 -1.90 11.01 -5.05
N GLY A 283 -2.16 11.68 -3.93
CA GLY A 283 -3.33 12.55 -3.79
C GLY A 283 -3.00 13.93 -4.32
N ASP A 284 -2.53 14.81 -3.43
CA ASP A 284 -2.05 16.14 -3.82
C ASP A 284 -0.73 16.04 -4.59
N HIS A 285 -0.66 16.67 -5.76
CA HIS A 285 0.54 16.65 -6.61
C HIS A 285 1.75 17.30 -5.94
N ALA A 286 1.52 18.19 -4.97
CA ALA A 286 2.59 18.81 -4.20
C ALA A 286 3.24 17.84 -3.18
N ASP A 287 2.59 16.71 -2.89
CA ASP A 287 3.01 15.71 -1.90
C ASP A 287 3.57 14.42 -2.55
N LYS A 288 4.06 14.50 -3.80
CA LYS A 288 4.71 13.37 -4.49
C LYS A 288 5.88 12.76 -3.71
N HIS A 289 6.62 13.55 -2.94
CA HIS A 289 7.76 13.09 -2.14
C HIS A 289 7.34 12.23 -0.93
N ILE A 290 6.06 12.26 -0.55
CA ILE A 290 5.46 11.47 0.55
C ILE A 290 4.27 10.64 0.04
N HIS A 291 4.34 10.15 -1.19
CA HIS A 291 3.27 9.37 -1.81
C HIS A 291 2.89 8.14 -0.97
N ASP A 292 1.63 7.70 -1.08
CA ASP A 292 1.17 6.48 -0.43
C ASP A 292 1.79 5.24 -1.09
N LEU A 293 2.00 4.17 -0.31
CA LEU A 293 2.33 2.83 -0.79
C LEU A 293 1.08 1.95 -0.75
N ALA A 294 0.34 1.87 -1.86
CA ALA A 294 -0.94 1.18 -1.93
C ALA A 294 -0.79 -0.26 -2.43
N LEU A 295 -1.24 -1.25 -1.66
CA LEU A 295 -1.20 -2.66 -2.06
C LEU A 295 -2.47 -3.02 -2.84
N PHE A 296 -2.28 -3.50 -4.06
CA PHE A 296 -3.35 -4.04 -4.91
C PHE A 296 -3.11 -5.52 -5.22
N ALA A 297 -4.18 -6.28 -5.31
CA ALA A 297 -4.12 -7.66 -5.80
C ALA A 297 -3.80 -7.69 -7.29
N ILE A 298 -2.84 -8.50 -7.71
CA ILE A 298 -2.46 -8.73 -9.12
C ILE A 298 -2.93 -10.10 -9.64
N LYS A 299 -3.57 -10.89 -8.78
CA LYS A 299 -4.23 -12.17 -9.06
C LYS A 299 -5.57 -12.21 -8.30
N ASP A 300 -6.51 -13.05 -8.71
CA ASP A 300 -7.63 -13.39 -7.85
C ASP A 300 -7.11 -14.18 -6.65
N ILE A 301 -7.54 -13.81 -5.44
CA ILE A 301 -7.06 -14.39 -4.18
C ILE A 301 -8.25 -15.02 -3.46
N PRO A 302 -8.32 -16.36 -3.42
CA PRO A 302 -9.33 -17.07 -2.66
C PRO A 302 -9.28 -16.70 -1.16
N LYS A 303 -10.44 -16.81 -0.49
CA LYS A 303 -10.51 -16.61 0.97
C LYS A 303 -9.53 -17.54 1.68
N GLY A 304 -8.85 -17.02 2.70
CA GLY A 304 -7.89 -17.78 3.50
C GLY A 304 -6.51 -17.98 2.86
N THR A 305 -6.32 -17.61 1.59
CA THR A 305 -4.99 -17.60 0.97
C THR A 305 -4.12 -16.51 1.60
N GLU A 306 -2.86 -16.86 1.88
CA GLU A 306 -1.87 -15.92 2.38
C GLU A 306 -1.64 -14.81 1.34
N LEU A 307 -1.71 -13.57 1.79
CA LEU A 307 -1.35 -12.40 1.01
C LEU A 307 0.17 -12.29 0.99
N THR A 308 0.75 -12.01 -0.18
CA THR A 308 2.20 -11.84 -0.37
C THR A 308 2.51 -10.81 -1.44
N PHE A 309 3.61 -10.09 -1.29
CA PHE A 309 4.16 -9.19 -2.33
C PHE A 309 5.66 -9.38 -2.48
N ASP A 310 6.23 -8.88 -3.56
CA ASP A 310 7.68 -8.89 -3.77
C ASP A 310 8.30 -7.66 -3.10
N TYR A 311 9.13 -7.88 -2.07
CA TYR A 311 9.77 -6.81 -1.30
C TYR A 311 10.70 -5.92 -2.13
N VAL A 312 11.21 -6.42 -3.25
CA VAL A 312 12.12 -5.68 -4.14
C VAL A 312 11.50 -5.41 -5.52
N ASP A 313 10.20 -5.66 -5.70
CA ASP A 313 9.46 -5.48 -6.97
C ASP A 313 10.18 -6.06 -8.20
N GLY A 314 10.77 -7.25 -8.07
CA GLY A 314 11.49 -7.91 -9.16
C GLY A 314 12.83 -7.28 -9.55
N VAL A 315 13.35 -6.31 -8.79
CA VAL A 315 14.73 -5.86 -8.89
C VAL A 315 15.64 -6.97 -8.35
N SER A 316 15.91 -7.96 -9.18
CA SER A 316 17.05 -8.85 -9.00
C SER A 316 18.28 -8.16 -9.54
N ASN A 317 19.39 -8.14 -8.79
CA ASN A 317 20.69 -8.10 -9.45
C ASN A 317 20.72 -9.28 -10.42
N ASP A 318 20.67 -8.98 -11.72
CA ASP A 318 20.60 -9.99 -12.77
C ASP A 318 21.81 -10.92 -12.68
N GLY A 319 21.60 -12.16 -12.22
CA GLY A 319 22.50 -13.29 -12.49
C GLY A 319 23.89 -13.26 -11.86
N GLU A 320 24.26 -12.25 -11.08
CA GLU A 320 25.47 -12.30 -10.27
C GLU A 320 25.14 -13.00 -8.95
N GLU A 321 25.71 -14.19 -8.73
CA GLU A 321 25.86 -14.68 -7.35
C GLU A 321 26.49 -13.53 -6.55
N PRO A 322 25.95 -13.15 -5.39
CA PRO A 322 26.48 -12.03 -4.64
C PRO A 322 27.98 -12.23 -4.43
N GLU A 323 28.82 -11.41 -5.09
CA GLU A 323 30.25 -11.34 -4.80
C GLU A 323 30.39 -10.70 -3.41
N GLY A 324 30.33 -11.53 -2.37
CA GLY A 324 30.36 -11.06 -0.98
C GLY A 324 29.94 -12.12 0.04
N ASP A 325 29.96 -11.73 1.32
CA ASP A 325 29.61 -12.60 2.43
C ASP A 325 28.09 -12.88 2.47
N VAL A 326 27.70 -14.00 1.85
CA VAL A 326 26.32 -14.52 1.80
C VAL A 326 25.77 -14.89 3.20
N GLY A 327 26.61 -14.87 4.25
CA GLY A 327 26.22 -15.20 5.62
C GLY A 327 25.20 -14.26 6.26
N HIS A 328 25.00 -13.06 5.70
CA HIS A 328 24.10 -12.04 6.25
C HIS A 328 22.73 -11.94 5.54
N MET A 329 22.50 -12.69 4.47
CA MET A 329 21.25 -12.61 3.69
C MET A 329 20.16 -13.54 4.26
N THR A 330 18.94 -13.03 4.40
CA THR A 330 17.82 -13.85 4.87
C THR A 330 17.28 -14.75 3.77
N ARG A 331 17.23 -16.06 4.03
CA ARG A 331 16.71 -17.05 3.08
C ARG A 331 15.21 -16.87 2.83
N CYS A 332 14.82 -16.94 1.58
CA CYS A 332 13.44 -16.90 1.14
C CYS A 332 12.78 -18.28 1.29
N LEU A 333 11.63 -18.31 1.96
CA LEU A 333 10.81 -19.50 2.20
C LEU A 333 9.44 -19.39 1.49
N CYS A 334 9.35 -18.67 0.37
CA CYS A 334 8.08 -18.45 -0.32
C CYS A 334 7.47 -19.70 -0.97
N GLY A 335 8.24 -20.79 -1.11
CA GLY A 335 7.78 -22.04 -1.73
C GLY A 335 7.57 -21.97 -3.25
N SER A 336 7.76 -20.80 -3.88
CA SER A 336 7.61 -20.62 -5.33
C SER A 336 8.68 -21.39 -6.12
N LYS A 337 8.27 -21.98 -7.25
CA LYS A 337 9.21 -22.57 -8.23
C LYS A 337 10.15 -21.53 -8.85
N LYS A 338 9.76 -20.26 -8.84
CA LYS A 338 10.55 -19.11 -9.33
C LYS A 338 11.30 -18.39 -8.20
N CYS A 339 11.53 -19.04 -7.06
CA CYS A 339 12.17 -18.44 -5.90
C CYS A 339 13.62 -18.00 -6.17
N ARG A 340 13.92 -16.73 -5.85
CA ARG A 340 15.25 -16.10 -5.94
C ARG A 340 16.18 -16.41 -4.76
N LYS A 341 15.81 -17.36 -3.90
CA LYS A 341 16.57 -17.90 -2.75
C LYS A 341 16.73 -16.98 -1.55
N PHE A 342 16.85 -15.68 -1.74
CA PHE A 342 16.96 -14.69 -0.67
C PHE A 342 15.86 -13.63 -0.80
N LEU A 343 15.60 -12.90 0.29
CA LEU A 343 14.52 -11.91 0.36
C LEU A 343 14.87 -10.60 -0.36
N TRP A 344 16.15 -10.25 -0.43
CA TRP A 344 16.73 -9.07 -1.08
C TRP A 344 18.01 -9.43 -1.81
#